data_AF-A0A8H6G3R0-F1
#
_entry.id   AF-A0A8H6G3R0-F1
#
_cell.length_a   1.000
_cell.length_b   1.000
_cell.length_c   1.000
_cell.angle_alpha   90.00
_cell.angle_beta   90.00
_cell.angle_gamma   90.00
#
_symmetry.space_group_name_H-M   'P 1'
#
loop_
_entity.id
_entity.type
_entity.pdbx_description
1 polymer ?
#
loop_
_entity_poly.entity_id
_entity_poly.type
_entity_poly.pdbx_seq_one_letter_code
_entity_poly.pdbx_strand_id
1 'polypeptide(L)'
;MAPVIHCVRHAQGYHNLSVANHSLPDPSLTPFGEEQCHKFAQDSPYYQSIGAIVASPLRRTIYTALYGFKPRIEKGMSVIALPEVCDWEGGTLRECC
;
A
#
# COMPACT_ATOMS: atom_id res chain seq x y z
N MET A 1 -22.75 8.31 -12.95
CA MET A 1 -22.30 8.57 -11.57
C MET A 1 -20.83 8.95 -11.59
N ALA A 2 -20.41 9.87 -10.73
CA ALA A 2 -18.99 10.18 -10.58
C ALA A 2 -18.25 9.00 -9.92
N PRO A 3 -16.98 8.75 -10.28
CA PRO A 3 -16.18 7.72 -9.63
C PRO A 3 -15.90 8.09 -8.16
N VAL A 4 -15.83 7.08 -7.29
CA VAL A 4 -15.45 7.23 -5.88
C VAL A 4 -13.99 6.78 -5.71
N ILE A 5 -13.18 7.62 -5.09
CA ILE A 5 -11.77 7.30 -4.81
C ILE A 5 -11.62 7.05 -3.31
N HIS A 6 -11.18 5.84 -2.96
CA HIS A 6 -10.84 5.47 -1.59
C HIS A 6 -9.32 5.53 -1.41
N CYS A 7 -8.85 6.35 -0.47
CA CYS A 7 -7.43 6.45 -0.15
C CYS A 7 -7.11 5.60 1.08
N VAL A 8 -6.11 4.73 0.97
CA VAL A 8 -5.63 3.88 2.07
C VAL A 8 -4.15 4.18 2.28
N ARG A 9 -3.78 4.50 3.53
CA ARG A 9 -2.38 4.67 3.92
C ARG A 9 -1.72 3.29 4.09
N HIS A 10 -0.43 3.18 3.76
CA HIS A 10 0.32 1.95 4.00
C HIS A 10 0.28 1.53 5.48
N ALA A 11 0.32 0.22 5.74
CA ALA A 11 0.42 -0.32 7.10
C ALA A 11 1.83 -0.08 7.68
N GLN A 12 2.04 -0.42 8.96
CA GLN A 12 3.32 -0.14 9.62
C GLN A 12 4.51 -0.76 8.86
N GLY A 13 5.44 0.10 8.43
CA GLY A 13 6.73 -0.30 7.86
C GLY A 13 7.87 -0.13 8.87
N TYR A 14 9.03 -0.70 8.56
CA TYR A 14 10.21 -0.59 9.45
C TYR A 14 10.65 0.86 9.70
N HIS A 15 10.40 1.79 8.76
CA HIS A 15 10.64 3.23 8.99
C HIS A 15 9.78 3.80 10.11
N ASN A 16 8.60 3.23 10.43
CA ASN A 16 7.75 3.75 11.49
C ASN A 16 8.23 3.38 12.90
N LEU A 17 9.25 2.52 13.04
CA LEU A 17 9.70 2.03 14.34
C LEU A 17 10.63 3.02 15.07
N SER A 18 11.37 3.85 14.34
CA SER A 18 12.24 4.87 14.94
C SER A 18 12.61 5.95 13.94
N VAL A 19 12.99 7.13 14.43
CA VAL A 19 13.49 8.23 13.59
C VAL A 19 14.75 7.82 12.82
N ALA A 20 15.62 6.99 13.40
CA ALA A 20 16.80 6.48 12.73
C ALA A 20 16.45 5.60 11.51
N ASN A 21 15.27 4.96 11.51
CA ASN A 21 14.81 4.13 10.42
C ASN A 21 14.18 4.93 9.27
N HIS A 22 14.01 6.26 9.39
CA HIS A 22 13.47 7.09 8.32
C HIS A 22 14.39 7.14 7.09
N SER A 23 15.68 6.86 7.26
CA SER A 23 16.65 6.78 6.16
C SER A 23 16.75 5.40 5.52
N LEU A 24 15.92 4.43 5.93
CA LEU A 24 15.93 3.11 5.31
C LEU A 24 15.36 3.24 3.88
N PRO A 25 16.08 2.78 2.85
CA PRO A 25 15.56 2.80 1.48
C PRO A 25 14.46 1.75 1.32
N ASP A 26 13.29 2.22 0.89
CA ASP A 26 12.11 1.41 0.55
C ASP A 26 11.76 0.30 1.59
N PRO A 27 11.59 0.62 2.88
CA PRO A 27 11.45 -0.40 3.93
C PRO A 27 10.23 -1.31 3.71
N SER A 28 10.38 -2.59 4.05
CA SER A 28 9.27 -3.55 4.10
C SER A 28 8.27 -3.25 5.23
N LEU A 29 7.12 -3.92 5.19
CA LEU A 29 6.19 -3.98 6.32
C LEU A 29 6.81 -4.71 7.51
N THR A 30 6.40 -4.32 8.72
CA THR A 30 6.66 -5.11 9.93
C THR A 30 5.64 -6.25 10.02
N PRO A 31 5.87 -7.30 10.82
CA PRO A 31 4.86 -8.33 11.07
C PRO A 31 3.53 -7.73 11.57
N PHE A 32 3.60 -6.70 12.42
CA PHE A 32 2.42 -5.96 12.86
C PHE A 32 1.72 -5.21 11.71
N GLY A 33 2.49 -4.65 10.76
CA GLY A 33 1.94 -4.07 9.54
C GLY A 33 1.20 -5.09 8.67
N GLU A 34 1.69 -6.32 8.58
CA GLU A 34 0.99 -7.41 7.88
C GLU A 34 -0.33 -7.77 8.58
N GLU A 35 -0.32 -7.88 9.92
CA GLU A 35 -1.53 -8.09 10.72
C GLU A 35 -2.57 -6.99 10.50
N GLN A 36 -2.14 -5.71 10.46
CA GLN A 36 -3.01 -4.59 10.12
C GLN A 36 -3.67 -4.77 8.75
N CYS A 37 -2.93 -5.24 7.75
CA CYS A 37 -3.47 -5.50 6.42
C CYS A 37 -4.49 -6.64 6.43
N HIS A 38 -4.21 -7.74 7.14
CA HIS A 38 -5.13 -8.86 7.26
C HIS A 38 -6.42 -8.48 7.99
N LYS A 39 -6.33 -7.66 9.02
CA LYS A 39 -7.50 -7.13 9.71
C LYS A 39 -8.33 -6.23 8.79
N PHE A 40 -7.67 -5.34 8.03
CA PHE A 40 -8.34 -4.54 7.02
C PHE A 40 -9.04 -5.42 5.97
N ALA A 41 -8.37 -6.49 5.51
CA ALA A 41 -8.93 -7.49 4.59
C ALA A 41 -10.23 -8.11 5.08
N GLN A 42 -10.39 -8.30 6.38
CA GLN A 42 -11.58 -8.87 7.02
C GLN A 42 -12.69 -7.83 7.24
N ASP A 43 -12.31 -6.63 7.70
CA ASP A 43 -13.25 -5.63 8.20
C ASP A 43 -13.84 -4.72 7.10
N SER A 44 -13.18 -4.60 5.94
CA SER A 44 -13.60 -3.60 4.94
C SER A 44 -14.89 -4.01 4.21
N PRO A 45 -15.96 -3.21 4.28
CA PRO A 45 -17.22 -3.52 3.61
C PRO A 45 -17.19 -3.24 2.09
N TYR A 46 -16.10 -2.66 1.57
CA TYR A 46 -16.05 -2.08 0.23
C TYR A 46 -15.55 -3.04 -0.87
N TYR A 47 -15.33 -4.31 -0.56
CA TYR A 47 -14.91 -5.32 -1.55
C TYR A 47 -15.97 -5.71 -2.56
N GLN A 48 -17.08 -4.99 -2.78
CA GLN A 48 -18.05 -5.36 -3.82
C GLN A 48 -18.03 -4.42 -5.05
N SER A 49 -17.51 -3.20 -4.92
CA SER A 49 -17.49 -2.20 -6.00
C SER A 49 -16.11 -1.66 -6.43
N ILE A 50 -14.99 -2.27 -6.02
CA ILE A 50 -13.66 -1.84 -6.48
C ILE A 50 -13.48 -2.19 -7.97
N GLY A 51 -13.12 -1.21 -8.79
CA GLY A 51 -12.81 -1.37 -10.21
C GLY A 51 -11.30 -1.35 -10.53
N ALA A 52 -10.49 -0.74 -9.68
CA ALA A 52 -9.03 -0.69 -9.81
C ALA A 52 -8.37 -0.55 -8.43
N ILE A 53 -7.17 -1.12 -8.29
CA ILE A 53 -6.29 -0.92 -7.13
C ILE A 53 -5.02 -0.26 -7.66
N VAL A 54 -4.69 0.89 -7.09
CA VAL A 54 -3.53 1.69 -7.46
C VAL A 54 -2.69 1.87 -6.20
N ALA A 55 -1.38 1.65 -6.31
CA ALA A 55 -0.43 1.83 -5.23
C ALA A 55 0.85 2.50 -5.75
N SER A 56 1.63 3.08 -4.83
CA SER A 56 2.99 3.50 -5.20
C SER A 56 3.87 2.26 -5.45
N PRO A 57 4.93 2.38 -6.26
CA PRO A 57 5.91 1.32 -6.50
C PRO A 57 6.82 1.00 -5.29
N LEU A 58 6.50 1.47 -4.07
CA LEU A 58 7.24 1.16 -2.85
C LEU A 58 6.80 -0.19 -2.26
N ARG A 59 7.73 -0.98 -1.71
CA ARG A 59 7.45 -2.29 -1.09
C ARG A 59 6.33 -2.19 -0.06
N ARG A 60 6.43 -1.24 0.87
CA ARG A 60 5.41 -1.03 1.92
C ARG A 60 4.00 -0.81 1.35
N THR A 61 3.84 -0.06 0.27
CA THR A 61 2.53 0.22 -0.33
C THR A 61 2.04 -0.96 -1.17
N ILE A 62 2.92 -1.61 -1.92
CA ILE A 62 2.59 -2.81 -2.69
C ILE A 62 2.11 -3.92 -1.75
N TYR A 63 2.86 -4.25 -0.70
CA TYR A 63 2.46 -5.30 0.23
C TYR A 63 1.19 -4.94 1.01
N THR A 64 0.99 -3.66 1.35
CA THR A 64 -0.29 -3.22 1.94
C THR A 64 -1.45 -3.49 0.99
N ALA A 65 -1.31 -3.16 -0.30
CA ALA A 65 -2.34 -3.42 -1.30
C ALA A 65 -2.57 -4.93 -1.50
N LEU A 66 -1.50 -5.71 -1.60
CA LEU A 66 -1.56 -7.16 -1.80
C LEU A 66 -2.27 -7.87 -0.64
N TYR A 67 -1.93 -7.54 0.61
CA TYR A 67 -2.51 -8.18 1.78
C TYR A 67 -3.88 -7.62 2.14
N GLY A 68 -4.05 -6.30 2.06
CA GLY A 68 -5.30 -5.62 2.41
C GLY A 68 -6.43 -5.88 1.41
N PHE A 69 -6.12 -6.10 0.13
CA PHE A 69 -7.10 -6.39 -0.92
C PHE A 69 -6.98 -7.82 -1.47
N LYS A 70 -6.35 -8.72 -0.72
CA LYS A 70 -6.18 -10.13 -1.08
C LYS A 70 -7.46 -10.79 -1.63
N PRO A 71 -8.66 -10.61 -1.02
CA PRO A 71 -9.90 -11.22 -1.53
C PRO A 71 -10.31 -10.75 -2.93
N ARG A 72 -9.83 -9.58 -3.38
CA ARG A 72 -10.06 -9.05 -4.73
C ARG A 72 -9.00 -9.52 -5.72
N ILE A 73 -7.76 -9.59 -5.27
CA ILE A 73 -6.64 -10.05 -6.09
C ILE A 73 -6.81 -11.52 -6.43
N GLU A 74 -7.25 -12.35 -5.47
CA GLU A 74 -7.58 -13.76 -5.70
C GLU A 74 -8.72 -13.96 -6.70
N LYS A 75 -9.57 -12.94 -6.91
CA LYS A 75 -10.62 -12.92 -7.95
C LYS A 75 -10.11 -12.40 -9.30
N GLY A 76 -8.81 -12.22 -9.47
CA GLY A 76 -8.17 -11.82 -10.73
C GLY A 76 -7.88 -10.33 -10.90
N MET A 77 -7.99 -9.53 -9.83
CA MET A 77 -7.65 -8.11 -9.90
C MET A 77 -6.14 -7.89 -9.75
N SER A 78 -5.57 -7.00 -10.56
CA SER A 78 -4.17 -6.58 -10.45
C SER A 78 -4.02 -5.28 -9.67
N VAL A 79 -2.84 -5.09 -9.07
CA VAL A 79 -2.41 -3.83 -8.46
C VAL A 79 -1.59 -3.07 -9.49
N ILE A 80 -1.99 -1.82 -9.78
CA ILE A 80 -1.26 -0.93 -10.68
C ILE A 80 -0.28 -0.11 -9.84
N ALA A 81 1.01 -0.24 -10.13
CA ALA A 81 2.04 0.60 -9.55
C ALA A 81 2.15 1.91 -10.33
N LEU A 82 1.85 3.05 -9.69
CA LEU A 82 1.97 4.39 -10.27
C LEU A 82 3.07 5.20 -9.57
N PRO A 83 4.13 5.61 -10.27
CA PRO A 83 5.20 6.44 -9.69
C PRO A 83 4.70 7.78 -9.15
N GLU A 84 3.62 8.32 -9.70
CA GLU A 84 3.06 9.63 -9.34
C GLU A 84 2.46 9.66 -7.92
N VAL A 85 2.20 8.49 -7.33
CA VAL A 85 1.68 8.37 -5.96
C VAL A 85 2.75 7.95 -4.94
N CYS A 86 4.03 8.04 -5.31
CA CYS A 86 5.15 7.85 -4.38
C CYS A 86 5.19 8.93 -3.30
N ASP A 87 5.68 8.56 -2.12
CA ASP A 87 6.06 9.52 -1.09
C ASP A 87 7.22 10.39 -1.61
N TRP A 88 7.17 11.69 -1.33
CA TRP A 88 8.22 12.62 -1.72
C TRP A 88 9.39 12.53 -0.75
N GLU A 89 10.45 11.80 -1.12
CA GLU A 89 11.71 11.71 -0.38
C GLU A 89 12.78 12.66 -0.98
N GLY A 90 12.49 13.96 -1.04
CA GLY A 90 13.57 14.96 -1.12
C GLY A 90 14.23 15.20 -2.49
N GLY A 91 13.58 14.90 -3.62
CA GLY A 91 13.89 15.58 -4.88
C GLY A 91 14.07 14.74 -6.14
N THR A 92 13.95 13.42 -6.10
CA THR A 92 14.05 12.61 -7.33
C THR A 92 13.13 11.41 -7.31
N LEU A 93 12.25 11.30 -8.32
CA LEU A 93 11.41 10.12 -8.62
C LEU A 93 12.20 8.81 -8.84
N ARG A 94 13.54 8.85 -8.79
CA ARG A 94 14.45 7.72 -9.06
C ARG A 94 14.54 6.72 -7.92
N GLU A 95 14.10 7.06 -6.71
CA GLU A 95 14.18 6.17 -5.54
C GLU A 95 12.98 5.21 -5.45
N CYS A 96 12.06 5.31 -6.41
CA CYS A 96 10.86 4.48 -6.52
C CYS A 96 11.03 3.23 -7.41
N CYS A 97 12.21 2.97 -8.00
CA CYS A 97 12.51 1.78 -8.81
C CYS A 97 13.85 1.14 -8.42
#